data_AF-A0A1Q7G795-F1
#
_entry.id   AF-A0A1Q7G795-F1
#
_cell.length_a   1.000
_cell.length_b   1.000
_cell.length_c   1.000
_cell.angle_alpha   90.00
_cell.angle_beta   90.00
_cell.angle_gamma   90.00
#
_symmetry.space_group_name_H-M   'P 1'
#
loop_
_entity.id
_entity.type
_entity.pdbx_description
1 polymer ?
#
loop_
_entity_poly.entity_id
_entity_poly.type
_entity_poly.pdbx_seq_one_letter_code
_entity_poly.pdbx_strand_id
1 'polypeptide(L)'
;MKLLGISGLDGSVSFKKAQWPGLDEREYRISQGHDSAAALIVDGVCVAAAAEERFSRKKHTGDFPSGAIQYCLSEAGLEIGDVDEIAHGFDYAPYRKVFSVDPITAELNRNVFSPESLAGHVRQRFPAFPPEHIHSVQHHLAHAASAFCTSGWDDCLVVVIDGMGEAHSAPRFTTRKTISCKSCTTSRRMTLSASSILL
;
A
#
# COMPACT_ATOMS: atom_id res chain seq x y z
N MET A 1 13.59 -9.32 10.26
CA MET A 1 13.10 -8.41 9.22
C MET A 1 12.00 -7.53 9.78
N LYS A 2 12.20 -6.22 9.72
CA LYS A 2 11.29 -5.16 10.16
C LYS A 2 10.75 -4.46 8.90
N LEU A 3 9.50 -4.76 8.55
CA LEU A 3 8.83 -4.23 7.37
C LEU A 3 7.76 -3.22 7.81
N LEU A 4 7.79 -2.04 7.20
CA LEU A 4 6.76 -1.02 7.39
C LEU A 4 5.85 -0.98 6.16
N GLY A 5 4.63 -1.48 6.31
CA GLY A 5 3.57 -1.37 5.30
C GLY A 5 2.88 -0.01 5.40
N ILE A 6 2.64 0.66 4.27
CA ILE A 6 1.94 1.94 4.20
C ILE A 6 0.89 1.97 3.07
N SER A 7 -0.15 2.77 3.24
CA SER A 7 -1.17 3.04 2.22
C SER A 7 -1.40 4.55 2.04
N GLY A 8 -2.25 4.91 1.08
CA GLY A 8 -2.56 6.29 0.72
C GLY A 8 -1.83 6.77 -0.54
N LEU A 9 -2.38 7.72 -1.26
CA LEU A 9 -1.71 8.35 -2.41
C LEU A 9 -1.73 9.87 -2.21
N ASP A 10 -0.72 10.34 -1.47
CA ASP A 10 -0.56 11.75 -1.13
C ASP A 10 -0.58 12.60 -2.41
N GLY A 11 -1.34 13.70 -2.39
CA GLY A 11 -1.51 14.56 -3.55
C GLY A 11 -2.62 14.17 -4.53
N SER A 12 -3.27 13.01 -4.43
CA SER A 12 -4.34 12.61 -5.38
C SER A 12 -5.49 13.62 -5.44
N VAL A 13 -6.04 13.99 -4.28
CA VAL A 13 -7.15 14.95 -4.19
C VAL A 13 -6.67 16.36 -4.57
N SER A 14 -5.48 16.76 -4.15
CA SER A 14 -4.91 18.07 -4.44
C SER A 14 -4.66 18.26 -5.94
N PHE A 15 -4.14 17.22 -6.61
CA PHE A 15 -3.96 17.19 -8.06
C PHE A 15 -5.31 17.36 -8.76
N LYS A 16 -6.34 16.59 -8.35
CA LYS A 16 -7.68 16.71 -8.93
C LYS A 16 -8.27 18.11 -8.75
N LYS A 17 -8.12 18.72 -7.57
CA LYS A 17 -8.57 20.10 -7.29
C LYS A 17 -7.86 21.14 -8.17
N ALA A 18 -6.58 20.93 -8.47
CA ALA A 18 -5.81 21.83 -9.33
C ALA A 18 -6.23 21.73 -10.81
N GLN A 19 -6.49 20.51 -11.30
CA GLN A 19 -6.88 20.29 -12.70
C GLN A 19 -8.34 20.69 -12.97
N TRP A 20 -9.23 20.43 -12.02
CA TRP A 20 -10.67 20.71 -12.15
C TRP A 20 -11.18 21.49 -10.93
N PRO A 21 -10.92 22.80 -10.86
CA PRO A 21 -11.43 23.63 -9.78
C PRO A 21 -12.96 23.79 -9.88
N GLY A 22 -13.62 23.90 -8.72
CA GLY A 22 -15.06 24.18 -8.64
C GLY A 22 -16.01 22.98 -8.66
N LEU A 23 -15.49 21.74 -8.64
CA LEU A 23 -16.32 20.55 -8.43
C LEU A 23 -16.92 20.50 -7.01
N ASP A 24 -17.99 19.73 -6.83
CA ASP A 24 -18.56 19.44 -5.51
C ASP A 24 -17.59 18.59 -4.68
N GLU A 25 -17.62 18.74 -3.35
CA GLU A 25 -16.75 17.97 -2.45
C GLU A 25 -16.95 16.45 -2.56
N ARG A 26 -18.13 15.98 -2.98
CA ARG A 26 -18.35 14.55 -3.25
C ARG A 26 -17.61 14.08 -4.48
N GLU A 27 -17.47 14.93 -5.48
CA GLU A 27 -16.76 14.58 -6.71
C GLU A 27 -15.26 14.49 -6.47
N TYR A 28 -14.70 15.33 -5.59
CA TYR A 28 -13.30 15.21 -5.18
C TYR A 28 -12.99 13.93 -4.40
N ARG A 29 -13.99 13.28 -3.80
CA ARG A 29 -13.83 11.96 -3.15
C ARG A 29 -13.79 10.80 -4.14
N ILE A 30 -14.09 11.04 -5.41
CA ILE A 30 -13.90 10.05 -6.48
C ILE A 30 -12.44 10.16 -6.94
N SER A 31 -11.53 9.62 -6.14
CA SER A 31 -10.09 9.58 -6.41
C SER A 31 -9.43 8.37 -5.74
N GLN A 32 -8.25 7.98 -6.21
CA GLN A 32 -7.51 6.87 -5.63
C GLN A 32 -6.76 7.25 -4.35
N GLY A 33 -6.50 6.25 -3.50
CA GLY A 33 -5.58 6.35 -2.38
C GLY A 33 -6.12 7.06 -1.14
N HIS A 34 -7.42 6.92 -0.88
CA HIS A 34 -7.99 7.19 0.44
C HIS A 34 -7.56 6.14 1.48
N ASP A 35 -7.93 6.40 2.74
CA ASP A 35 -7.70 5.51 3.87
C ASP A 35 -6.20 5.19 4.11
N SER A 36 -5.38 6.24 4.11
CA SER A 36 -3.97 6.16 4.48
C SER A 36 -3.80 5.54 5.88
N ALA A 37 -2.86 4.62 5.98
CA ALA A 37 -2.57 3.86 7.19
C ALA A 37 -1.11 3.37 7.17
N ALA A 38 -0.65 2.89 8.33
CA ALA A 38 0.62 2.20 8.45
C ALA A 38 0.47 0.92 9.30
N ALA A 39 1.29 -0.08 9.02
CA ALA A 39 1.41 -1.30 9.80
C ALA A 39 2.89 -1.71 9.90
N LEU A 40 3.35 -2.00 11.11
CA LEU A 40 4.70 -2.49 11.37
C LEU A 40 4.68 -4.00 11.57
N ILE A 41 5.47 -4.71 10.77
CA ILE A 41 5.66 -6.15 10.84
C ILE A 41 7.09 -6.43 11.29
N VAL A 42 7.26 -7.17 12.37
CA VAL A 42 8.56 -7.63 12.87
C VAL A 42 8.58 -9.15 12.85
N ASP A 43 9.51 -9.73 12.07
CA ASP A 43 9.70 -11.18 11.93
C ASP A 43 8.42 -11.95 11.59
N GLY A 44 7.59 -11.33 10.73
CA GLY A 44 6.33 -11.89 10.25
C GLY A 44 5.16 -11.79 11.24
N VAL A 45 5.29 -10.97 12.27
CA VAL A 45 4.23 -10.65 13.23
C VAL A 45 3.86 -9.17 13.10
N CYS A 46 2.56 -8.87 12.97
CA CYS A 46 2.08 -7.49 13.01
C CYS A 46 2.17 -6.97 14.45
N VAL A 47 3.04 -5.99 14.69
CA VAL A 47 3.29 -5.41 16.01
C VAL A 47 2.35 -4.25 16.29
N ALA A 48 2.12 -3.40 15.30
CA ALA A 48 1.23 -2.25 15.41
C ALA A 48 0.63 -1.93 14.03
N ALA A 49 -0.59 -1.41 14.02
CA ALA A 49 -1.23 -0.88 12.82
C ALA A 49 -2.20 0.25 13.20
N ALA A 50 -2.21 1.33 12.43
CA ALA A 50 -3.11 2.45 12.67
C ALA A 50 -3.48 3.19 11.38
N ALA A 51 -4.69 3.77 11.39
CA ALA A 51 -5.18 4.61 10.30
C ALA A 51 -4.82 6.09 10.55
N GLU A 52 -4.37 6.78 9.52
CA GLU A 52 -3.90 8.17 9.61
C GLU A 52 -5.01 9.14 10.03
N GLU A 53 -6.26 8.85 9.69
CA GLU A 53 -7.41 9.67 10.11
C GLU A 53 -7.58 9.76 11.64
N ARG A 54 -7.00 8.83 12.41
CA ARG A 54 -7.00 8.88 13.88
C ARG A 54 -6.13 10.03 14.40
N PHE A 55 -5.03 10.33 13.70
CA PHE A 55 -4.06 11.37 14.04
C PHE A 55 -4.37 12.69 13.35
N SER A 56 -4.56 12.68 12.03
CA SER A 56 -4.87 13.87 11.23
C SER A 56 -6.25 14.46 11.51
N ARG A 57 -7.16 13.68 12.09
CA ARG A 57 -8.59 14.02 12.31
C ARG A 57 -9.37 14.30 11.02
N LYS A 58 -8.78 14.02 9.86
CA LYS A 58 -9.40 14.13 8.53
C LYS A 58 -9.86 12.74 8.11
N LYS A 59 -11.18 12.53 8.13
CA LYS A 59 -11.79 11.26 7.74
C LYS A 59 -11.39 10.86 6.32
N HIS A 60 -11.07 9.59 6.11
CA HIS A 60 -10.68 9.02 4.82
C HIS A 60 -9.51 9.75 4.15
N THR A 61 -8.59 10.28 4.95
CA THR A 61 -7.45 11.00 4.39
C THR A 61 -6.62 10.09 3.48
N GLY A 62 -6.17 10.66 2.35
CA GLY A 62 -5.19 10.06 1.45
C GLY A 62 -3.79 10.65 1.61
N ASP A 63 -3.61 11.54 2.59
CA ASP A 63 -2.33 12.21 2.86
C ASP A 63 -1.29 11.18 3.37
N PHE A 64 0.00 11.50 3.26
CA PHE A 64 1.05 10.58 3.72
C PHE A 64 0.88 10.20 5.21
N PRO A 65 0.95 8.90 5.58
CA PRO A 65 0.55 8.41 6.91
C PRO A 65 1.59 8.67 8.02
N SER A 66 2.03 9.92 8.19
CA SER A 66 3.08 10.29 9.15
C SER A 66 2.73 9.93 10.59
N GLY A 67 1.50 10.20 11.04
CA GLY A 67 1.06 9.93 12.41
C GLY A 67 0.97 8.43 12.68
N ALA A 68 0.41 7.67 11.73
CA ALA A 68 0.33 6.22 11.81
C ALA A 68 1.71 5.55 11.82
N ILE A 69 2.65 6.02 10.99
CA ILE A 69 4.04 5.52 10.98
C ILE A 69 4.69 5.78 12.34
N GLN A 70 4.61 7.01 12.86
CA GLN A 70 5.20 7.37 14.16
C GLN A 70 4.63 6.53 15.30
N TYR A 71 3.31 6.32 15.31
CA TYR A 71 2.67 5.44 16.27
C TYR A 71 3.24 4.02 16.20
N CYS A 72 3.26 3.41 15.01
CA CYS A 72 3.74 2.04 14.85
C CYS A 72 5.20 1.85 15.28
N LEU A 73 6.06 2.82 14.98
CA LEU A 73 7.46 2.81 15.41
C LEU A 73 7.57 2.95 16.93
N SER A 74 6.80 3.87 17.54
CA SER A 74 6.81 4.12 18.98
C SER A 74 6.35 2.91 19.81
N GLU A 75 5.32 2.19 19.36
CA GLU A 75 4.83 0.96 20.03
C GLU A 75 5.89 -0.15 20.07
N ALA A 76 6.81 -0.18 19.11
CA ALA A 76 7.91 -1.14 19.05
C ALA A 76 9.22 -0.61 19.64
N GLY A 77 9.27 0.65 20.08
CA GLY A 77 10.50 1.33 20.52
C GLY A 77 11.57 1.41 19.41
N LEU A 78 11.14 1.55 18.16
CA LEU A 78 12.02 1.61 16.99
C LEU A 78 12.07 3.02 16.41
N GLU A 79 13.13 3.31 15.67
CA GLU A 79 13.22 4.49 14.80
C GLU A 79 13.09 4.09 13.32
N ILE A 80 12.93 5.07 12.43
CA ILE A 80 12.84 4.76 10.99
C ILE A 80 14.12 4.10 10.46
N GLY A 81 15.28 4.39 11.05
CA GLY A 81 16.56 3.76 10.70
C GLY A 81 16.65 2.28 11.07
N ASP A 82 15.74 1.77 11.90
CA ASP A 82 15.61 0.35 12.21
C ASP A 82 14.80 -0.43 11.18
N VAL A 83 14.03 0.24 10.34
CA VAL A 83 13.16 -0.40 9.35
C VAL A 83 14.01 -0.92 8.20
N ASP A 84 13.87 -2.21 7.88
CA ASP A 84 14.61 -2.82 6.78
C ASP A 84 14.00 -2.42 5.42
N GLU A 85 12.66 -2.41 5.32
CA GLU A 85 11.92 -2.23 4.08
C GLU A 85 10.62 -1.43 4.30
N ILE A 86 10.23 -0.61 3.33
CA ILE A 86 8.90 0.03 3.25
C ILE A 86 8.14 -0.58 2.08
N ALA A 87 6.91 -1.04 2.31
CA ALA A 87 6.03 -1.55 1.27
C ALA A 87 4.76 -0.70 1.17
N HIS A 88 4.48 -0.17 -0.02
CA HIS A 88 3.28 0.61 -0.30
C HIS A 88 2.24 -0.20 -1.04
N GLY A 89 0.98 -0.14 -0.60
CA GLY A 89 -0.13 -0.95 -1.11
C GLY A 89 -0.70 -0.57 -2.48
N PHE A 90 0.10 0.02 -3.37
CA PHE A 90 -0.23 0.23 -4.78
C PHE A 90 1.02 0.04 -5.67
N ASP A 91 0.83 -0.59 -6.84
CA ASP A 91 1.86 -0.71 -7.88
C ASP A 91 1.34 -0.30 -9.26
N TYR A 92 1.54 0.98 -9.59
CA TYR A 92 1.16 1.54 -10.90
C TYR A 92 2.24 1.36 -11.97
N ALA A 93 3.44 0.84 -11.65
CA ALA A 93 4.52 0.72 -12.62
C ALA A 93 4.15 -0.16 -13.84
N PRO A 94 3.49 -1.32 -13.67
CA PRO A 94 3.00 -2.12 -14.79
C PRO A 94 1.98 -1.38 -15.69
N TYR A 95 1.24 -0.43 -15.13
CA TYR A 95 0.17 0.29 -15.82
C TYR A 95 0.62 1.64 -16.38
N ARG A 96 1.90 2.00 -16.27
CA ARG A 96 2.43 3.30 -16.70
C ARG A 96 1.98 3.70 -18.10
N LYS A 97 1.91 2.75 -19.05
CA LYS A 97 1.45 3.01 -20.43
C LYS A 97 0.00 3.49 -20.49
N VAL A 98 -0.88 2.87 -19.71
CA VAL A 98 -2.31 3.26 -19.61
C VAL A 98 -2.41 4.66 -19.03
N PHE A 99 -1.59 4.97 -18.02
CA PHE A 99 -1.55 6.30 -17.42
C PHE A 99 -0.72 7.32 -18.21
N SER A 100 -0.28 7.01 -19.44
CA SER A 100 0.49 7.92 -20.29
C SER A 100 -0.23 8.27 -21.60
N VAL A 101 -1.53 7.97 -21.69
CA VAL A 101 -2.32 8.16 -22.92
C VAL A 101 -2.70 9.62 -23.19
N ASP A 102 -2.77 10.44 -22.15
CA ASP A 102 -3.04 11.87 -22.24
C ASP A 102 -2.16 12.67 -21.26
N PRO A 103 -1.95 13.98 -21.50
CA PRO A 103 -1.04 14.79 -20.70
C PRO A 103 -1.42 14.87 -19.21
N ILE A 104 -2.71 14.90 -18.88
CA ILE A 104 -3.20 15.06 -17.50
C ILE A 104 -2.95 13.77 -16.73
N THR A 105 -3.31 12.62 -17.30
CA THR A 105 -3.08 11.33 -16.67
C THR A 105 -1.58 11.02 -16.56
N ALA A 106 -0.79 11.42 -17.56
CA ALA A 106 0.67 11.29 -17.50
C ALA A 106 1.28 12.14 -16.37
N GLU A 107 0.73 13.33 -16.13
CA GLU A 107 1.14 14.19 -15.02
C GLU A 107 0.71 13.61 -13.67
N LEU A 108 -0.53 13.11 -13.55
CA LEU A 108 -1.02 12.40 -12.37
C LEU A 108 -0.11 11.22 -12.01
N ASN A 109 0.26 10.40 -13.00
CA ASN A 109 1.16 9.28 -12.75
C ASN A 109 2.52 9.74 -12.23
N ARG A 110 3.16 10.70 -12.91
CA ARG A 110 4.48 11.22 -12.49
C ARG A 110 4.47 11.83 -11.10
N ASN A 111 3.40 12.55 -10.75
CA ASN A 111 3.37 13.34 -9.54
C ASN A 111 2.78 12.58 -8.34
N VAL A 112 1.98 11.54 -8.57
CA VAL A 112 1.20 10.88 -7.51
C VAL A 112 1.37 9.36 -7.50
N PHE A 113 1.21 8.68 -8.64
CA PHE A 113 1.11 7.22 -8.65
C PHE A 113 2.42 6.47 -8.84
N SER A 114 3.47 7.13 -9.36
CA SER A 114 4.69 6.44 -9.73
C SER A 114 5.54 6.07 -8.50
N PRO A 115 6.35 4.99 -8.58
CA PRO A 115 7.29 4.64 -7.51
C PRO A 115 8.25 5.78 -7.16
N GLU A 116 8.60 6.63 -8.13
CA GLU A 116 9.45 7.80 -7.89
C GLU A 116 8.74 8.86 -7.04
N SER A 117 7.44 9.10 -7.27
CA SER A 117 6.65 9.98 -6.41
C SER A 117 6.57 9.43 -4.98
N LEU A 118 6.25 8.14 -4.83
CA LEU A 118 6.24 7.46 -3.52
C LEU A 118 7.58 7.61 -2.80
N ALA A 119 8.69 7.31 -3.47
CA ALA A 119 10.03 7.46 -2.90
C ALA A 119 10.33 8.91 -2.53
N GLY A 120 9.86 9.88 -3.32
CA GLY A 120 9.91 11.30 -3.01
C GLY A 120 9.18 11.66 -1.72
N HIS A 121 7.95 11.19 -1.54
CA HIS A 121 7.16 11.40 -0.32
C HIS A 121 7.84 10.78 0.91
N VAL A 122 8.33 9.55 0.80
CA VAL A 122 9.07 8.89 1.89
C VAL A 122 10.30 9.71 2.25
N ARG A 123 11.15 10.07 1.28
CA ARG A 123 12.39 10.82 1.53
C ARG A 123 12.16 12.24 2.02
N GLN A 124 11.02 12.85 1.70
CA GLN A 124 10.67 14.15 2.26
C GLN A 124 10.48 14.08 3.79
N ARG A 125 9.95 12.96 4.31
CA ARG A 125 9.77 12.75 5.76
C ARG A 125 10.97 12.05 6.40
N PHE A 126 11.63 11.18 5.66
CA PHE A 126 12.74 10.34 6.11
C PHE A 126 13.93 10.42 5.12
N PRO A 127 14.70 11.53 5.12
CA PRO A 127 15.70 11.81 4.08
C PRO A 127 16.82 10.78 3.96
N ALA A 128 17.12 10.08 5.05
CA ALA A 128 18.16 9.07 5.14
C ALA A 128 17.67 7.65 4.77
N PHE A 129 16.37 7.44 4.54
CA PHE A 129 15.86 6.12 4.19
C PHE A 129 16.24 5.76 2.73
N PRO A 130 16.85 4.60 2.49
CA PRO A 130 17.35 4.21 1.16
C PRO A 130 16.19 3.97 0.19
N PRO A 131 16.16 4.63 -0.98
CA PRO A 131 15.06 4.48 -1.95
C PRO A 131 14.92 3.07 -2.52
N GLU A 132 16.01 2.30 -2.58
CA GLU A 132 16.02 0.90 -3.00
C GLU A 132 15.28 -0.04 -2.05
N HIS A 133 14.99 0.41 -0.82
CA HIS A 133 14.21 -0.34 0.17
C HIS A 133 12.73 0.11 0.21
N ILE A 134 12.28 0.82 -0.82
CA ILE A 134 10.90 1.28 -0.96
C ILE A 134 10.26 0.50 -2.12
N HIS A 135 9.24 -0.30 -1.80
CA HIS A 135 8.62 -1.22 -2.72
C HIS A 135 7.14 -0.91 -2.93
N SER A 136 6.71 -0.98 -4.17
CA SER A 136 5.29 -0.99 -4.53
C SER A 136 4.77 -2.42 -4.54
N VAL A 137 3.59 -2.63 -3.97
CA VAL A 137 2.89 -3.92 -3.92
C VAL A 137 1.53 -3.74 -4.56
N GLN A 138 1.14 -4.69 -5.43
CA GLN A 138 -0.18 -4.65 -6.05
C GLN A 138 -1.30 -4.54 -5.01
N HIS A 139 -2.28 -3.67 -5.28
CA HIS A 139 -3.29 -3.27 -4.31
C HIS A 139 -4.09 -4.44 -3.75
N HIS A 140 -4.70 -5.22 -4.64
CA HIS A 140 -5.47 -6.38 -4.20
C HIS A 140 -4.59 -7.51 -3.64
N LEU A 141 -3.30 -7.54 -4.00
CA LEU A 141 -2.35 -8.46 -3.39
C LEU A 141 -2.12 -8.09 -1.93
N ALA A 142 -2.00 -6.79 -1.63
CA ALA A 142 -1.91 -6.29 -0.26
C ALA A 142 -3.20 -6.61 0.53
N HIS A 143 -4.39 -6.46 -0.08
CA HIS A 143 -5.65 -6.92 0.53
C HIS A 143 -5.66 -8.42 0.81
N ALA A 144 -5.24 -9.24 -0.15
CA ALA A 144 -5.22 -10.68 0.03
C ALA A 144 -4.23 -11.11 1.11
N ALA A 145 -3.04 -10.49 1.14
CA ALA A 145 -2.00 -10.75 2.12
C ALA A 145 -2.43 -10.34 3.54
N SER A 146 -3.11 -9.20 3.71
CA SER A 146 -3.56 -8.76 5.03
C SER A 146 -4.61 -9.70 5.62
N ALA A 147 -5.54 -10.20 4.80
CA ALA A 147 -6.50 -11.21 5.21
C ALA A 147 -5.80 -12.55 5.51
N PHE A 148 -4.98 -13.06 4.58
CA PHE A 148 -4.34 -14.36 4.73
C PHE A 148 -3.43 -14.44 5.96
N CYS A 149 -2.53 -13.47 6.11
CA CYS A 149 -1.51 -13.46 7.15
C CYS A 149 -2.09 -13.32 8.56
N THR A 150 -3.32 -12.79 8.69
CA THR A 150 -4.02 -12.64 9.97
C THR A 150 -5.07 -13.73 10.22
N SER A 151 -5.33 -14.60 9.24
CA SER A 151 -6.43 -15.56 9.28
C SER A 151 -6.20 -16.78 10.19
N GLY A 152 -4.95 -17.07 10.53
CA GLY A 152 -4.56 -18.28 11.27
C GLY A 152 -4.55 -19.57 10.43
N TRP A 153 -4.98 -19.53 9.16
CA TRP A 153 -4.97 -20.69 8.27
C TRP A 153 -3.63 -20.84 7.55
N ASP A 154 -3.29 -22.08 7.21
CA ASP A 154 -2.11 -22.40 6.41
C ASP A 154 -2.41 -22.49 4.90
N ASP A 155 -3.66 -22.78 4.53
CA ASP A 155 -4.12 -22.83 3.15
C ASP A 155 -5.57 -22.33 3.11
N CYS A 156 -5.86 -21.33 2.27
CA CYS A 156 -7.23 -20.86 2.07
C CYS A 156 -7.39 -20.11 0.74
N LEU A 157 -8.64 -20.05 0.28
CA LEU A 157 -9.03 -19.17 -0.82
C LEU A 157 -9.26 -17.76 -0.28
N VAL A 158 -8.65 -16.76 -0.92
CA VAL A 158 -8.88 -15.35 -0.58
C VAL A 158 -9.60 -14.67 -1.74
N VAL A 159 -10.78 -14.12 -1.44
CA VAL A 159 -11.59 -13.37 -2.39
C VAL A 159 -11.51 -11.90 -2.02
N VAL A 160 -11.00 -11.07 -2.93
CA VAL A 160 -10.93 -9.61 -2.76
C VAL A 160 -12.05 -9.00 -3.60
N ILE A 161 -12.97 -8.31 -2.93
CA ILE A 161 -14.05 -7.54 -3.55
C ILE A 161 -13.82 -6.09 -3.17
N ASP A 162 -13.45 -5.28 -4.14
CA ASP A 162 -13.06 -3.89 -3.93
C ASP A 162 -13.73 -2.96 -4.96
N GLY A 163 -13.67 -1.66 -4.72
CA GLY A 163 -14.09 -0.65 -5.69
C GLY A 163 -13.15 -0.63 -6.90
N MET A 164 -11.86 -0.37 -6.67
CA MET A 164 -10.84 -0.24 -7.71
C MET A 164 -9.41 -0.25 -7.14
N GLY A 165 -8.59 -1.21 -7.55
CA GLY A 165 -7.13 -1.16 -7.41
C GLY A 165 -6.48 -0.31 -8.52
N GLU A 166 -5.40 -0.77 -9.12
CA GLU A 166 -4.70 0.04 -10.15
C GLU A 166 -5.45 0.07 -11.48
N ALA A 167 -5.95 -1.08 -11.91
CA ALA A 167 -6.73 -1.26 -13.14
C ALA A 167 -7.79 -2.37 -13.04
N HIS A 168 -7.94 -2.96 -11.85
CA HIS A 168 -8.82 -4.11 -11.59
C HIS A 168 -9.78 -3.75 -10.45
N SER A 169 -10.92 -4.43 -10.35
CA SER A 169 -11.91 -4.20 -9.28
C SER A 169 -12.16 -5.43 -8.40
N ALA A 170 -12.05 -6.65 -8.93
CA ALA A 170 -12.32 -7.88 -8.16
C ALA A 170 -11.45 -9.08 -8.60
N PRO A 171 -10.12 -9.05 -8.37
CA PRO A 171 -9.28 -10.21 -8.66
C PRO A 171 -9.47 -11.32 -7.61
N ARG A 172 -9.29 -12.58 -8.03
CA ARG A 172 -9.25 -13.72 -7.12
C ARG A 172 -7.80 -14.18 -6.91
N PHE A 173 -7.49 -14.56 -5.67
CA PHE A 173 -6.19 -15.12 -5.31
C PHE A 173 -6.37 -16.50 -4.67
N THR A 174 -5.71 -17.50 -5.22
CA THR A 174 -5.53 -18.79 -4.54
C THR A 174 -4.20 -18.73 -3.79
N THR A 175 -4.23 -18.95 -2.47
CA THR A 175 -3.07 -18.75 -1.59
C THR A 175 -2.79 -20.01 -0.79
N ARG A 176 -1.60 -20.59 -0.94
CA ARG A 176 -1.18 -21.79 -0.20
C ARG A 176 0.14 -21.51 0.53
N LYS A 177 0.23 -21.79 1.84
CA LYS A 177 1.55 -21.96 2.49
C LYS A 177 2.11 -23.29 2.06
N THR A 178 3.30 -23.27 1.50
CA THR A 178 4.07 -24.51 1.29
C THR A 178 5.12 -24.61 2.39
N ILE A 179 4.96 -25.54 3.32
CA ILE A 179 5.99 -25.85 4.32
C ILE A 179 7.04 -26.73 3.65
N SER A 180 8.14 -26.13 3.19
CA SER A 180 9.32 -26.88 2.74
C SER A 180 10.29 -27.04 3.92
N CYS A 181 10.17 -28.15 4.65
CA CYS A 181 11.15 -28.54 5.67
C CYS A 181 12.28 -29.37 5.02
N LYS A 182 13.53 -28.90 5.10
CA LYS A 182 14.70 -29.80 5.06
C LYS A 182 15.58 -29.73 6.29
N SER A 183 15.50 -28.65 7.07
CA SER A 183 16.11 -28.55 8.41
C SER A 183 15.79 -27.17 8.98
N CYS A 184 15.03 -27.11 10.06
CA CYS A 184 14.96 -26.01 11.04
C CYS A 184 15.32 -24.57 10.56
N THR A 185 14.31 -23.80 10.15
CA THR A 185 14.06 -22.35 10.44
C THR A 185 12.93 -21.89 9.51
N THR A 186 11.98 -21.16 10.08
CA THR A 186 10.67 -20.82 9.51
C THR A 186 10.79 -19.89 8.30
N SER A 187 11.11 -20.46 7.14
CA SER A 187 11.02 -19.77 5.84
C SER A 187 9.56 -19.75 5.38
N ARG A 188 8.92 -18.59 5.45
CA ARG A 188 7.54 -18.37 5.00
C ARG A 188 7.55 -18.03 3.50
N ARG A 189 7.14 -18.97 2.65
CA ARG A 189 6.90 -18.70 1.22
C ARG A 189 5.41 -18.69 0.94
N MET A 190 4.89 -17.51 0.59
CA MET A 190 3.52 -17.34 0.10
C MET A 190 3.54 -17.58 -1.41
N THR A 191 2.78 -18.56 -1.90
CA THR A 191 2.55 -18.71 -3.34
C THR A 191 1.15 -18.17 -3.63
N LEU A 192 1.10 -17.02 -4.27
CA LEU A 192 -0.12 -16.33 -4.70
C LEU A 192 -0.33 -16.62 -6.18
N SER A 193 -1.37 -17.39 -6.51
CA SER A 193 -1.84 -17.52 -7.89
C SER A 193 -3.05 -16.62 -8.06
N ALA A 194 -2.85 -15.52 -8.81
CA ALA A 194 -3.96 -14.67 -9.25
C ALA A 194 -4.64 -15.33 -10.45
N SER A 195 -5.97 -15.39 -10.46
CA SER A 195 -6.74 -15.81 -11.63
C SER A 195 -8.00 -14.94 -11.73
N SER A 196 -8.15 -14.23 -12.84
CA SER A 196 -9.33 -13.41 -13.11
C SER A 196 -10.50 -14.32 -13.53
N ILE A 197 -11.65 -14.23 -12.86
CA ILE A 197 -12.90 -14.75 -13.45
C ILE A 197 -13.51 -13.60 -14.26
N LEU A 198 -13.67 -13.80 -15.56
CA LEU A 198 -14.75 -13.16 -16.31
C LEU A 198 -16.05 -13.84 -15.87
N LEU A 199 -16.86 -13.14 -15.08
CA LEU A 199 -18.26 -13.52 -14.87
C LEU A 199 -19.07 -13.06 -16.09
#